data_AF-A0A556MJ44-F1
#
_entry.id   AF-A0A556MJ44-F1
#
_cell.length_a   1.000
_cell.length_b   1.000
_cell.length_c   1.000
_cell.angle_alpha   90.00
_cell.angle_beta   90.00
_cell.angle_gamma   90.00
#
_symmetry.space_group_name_H-M   'P 1'
#
loop_
_entity.id
_entity.type
_entity.pdbx_description
1 polymer ?
#
loop_
_entity_poly.entity_id
_entity_poly.type
_entity_poly.pdbx_seq_one_letter_code
_entity_poly.pdbx_strand_id
1 'polypeptide(L)'
;MSNFILIAVCFLAGLVLRKFGVLPKGSHHGINGWIIYVALPAATLKYLPTIVWSTDLIIPLITPLICWIGAWLLAELVSKRFHFDRKTKAAFWIVTGLGNTSFIGFPLISAYYGEKYLSIAAVTDQMSFFTLAVFASIVL
;
A
#
# COMPACT_ATOMS: atom_id res chain seq x y z
N MET A 1 13.18 13.53 -11.05
CA MET A 1 13.21 14.62 -10.04
C MET A 1 11.89 15.38 -9.95
N SER A 2 11.30 15.80 -11.07
CA SER A 2 9.95 16.43 -11.10
C SER A 2 8.88 15.63 -10.34
N ASN A 3 8.83 14.30 -10.52
CA ASN A 3 7.83 13.44 -9.88
C ASN A 3 7.92 13.43 -8.34
N PHE A 4 9.12 13.51 -7.74
CA PHE A 4 9.27 13.59 -6.28
C PHE A 4 8.80 14.91 -5.71
N ILE A 5 9.14 16.00 -6.41
CA ILE A 5 8.69 17.35 -6.05
C ILE A 5 7.16 17.38 -6.09
N LEU A 6 6.55 16.78 -7.11
CA LEU A 6 5.10 16.69 -7.23
C LEU A 6 4.47 15.94 -6.05
N ILE A 7 5.03 14.78 -5.64
CA ILE A 7 4.54 14.03 -4.47
C ILE A 7 4.60 14.91 -3.20
N ALA A 8 5.73 15.57 -2.96
CA ALA A 8 5.91 16.43 -1.79
C ALA A 8 4.94 17.62 -1.80
N VAL A 9 4.79 18.27 -2.96
CA VAL A 9 3.86 19.41 -3.15
C VAL A 9 2.42 18.97 -2.93
N CYS A 10 1.97 17.86 -3.50
CA CYS A 10 0.61 17.34 -3.30
C CYS A 10 0.35 16.99 -1.82
N PHE A 11 1.32 16.39 -1.14
CA PHE A 11 1.20 16.05 0.28
C PHE A 11 1.09 17.31 1.16
N LEU A 12 1.97 18.29 0.94
CA LEU A 12 1.94 19.56 1.66
C LEU A 12 0.67 20.36 1.36
N ALA A 13 0.22 20.39 0.11
CA ALA A 13 -1.04 21.02 -0.27
C ALA A 13 -2.23 20.39 0.46
N GLY A 14 -2.28 19.04 0.55
CA GLY A 14 -3.30 18.34 1.34
C GLY A 14 -3.29 18.72 2.82
N LEU A 15 -2.11 18.85 3.43
CA LEU A 15 -1.97 19.30 4.82
C LEU A 15 -2.45 20.75 5.00
N VAL A 16 -2.10 21.64 4.08
CA VAL A 16 -2.52 23.05 4.07
C VAL A 16 -4.05 23.15 3.94
N LEU A 17 -4.64 22.48 2.95
CA LEU A 17 -6.10 22.46 2.74
C LEU A 17 -6.84 21.93 3.97
N ARG A 18 -6.31 20.88 4.62
CA ARG A 18 -6.85 20.36 5.87
C ARG A 18 -6.76 21.38 7.02
N LYS A 19 -5.62 22.06 7.15
CA LYS A 19 -5.38 23.05 8.22
C LYS A 19 -6.33 24.25 8.10
N PHE A 20 -6.58 24.73 6.89
CA PHE A 20 -7.46 25.87 6.63
C PHE A 20 -8.94 25.49 6.52
N GLY A 21 -9.29 24.20 6.65
CA GLY A 21 -10.69 23.76 6.62
C GLY A 21 -11.40 24.03 5.29
N VAL A 22 -10.64 24.19 4.20
CA VAL A 22 -11.17 24.51 2.87
C VAL A 22 -12.12 23.42 2.36
N LEU A 23 -11.86 22.17 2.77
CA LEU A 23 -12.65 21.01 2.39
C LEU A 23 -13.50 20.52 3.57
N PRO A 24 -14.76 20.12 3.32
CA PRO A 24 -15.60 19.48 4.33
C PRO A 24 -14.94 18.25 4.97
N LYS A 25 -15.30 17.95 6.22
CA LYS A 25 -14.86 16.71 6.88
C LYS A 25 -15.30 15.49 6.05
N GLY A 26 -14.39 14.55 5.84
CA GLY A 26 -14.67 13.35 5.04
C GLY A 26 -14.54 13.51 3.53
N SER A 27 -14.08 14.66 3.01
CA SER A 27 -13.92 14.86 1.55
C SER A 27 -13.04 13.81 0.85
N HIS A 28 -12.15 13.15 1.59
CA HIS A 28 -11.31 12.06 1.08
C HIS A 28 -12.08 10.77 0.77
N HIS A 29 -13.28 10.56 1.33
CA HIS A 29 -14.04 9.31 1.13
C HIS A 29 -14.43 9.10 -0.33
N GLY A 30 -14.90 10.15 -1.03
CA GLY A 30 -15.25 10.05 -2.45
C GLY A 30 -14.04 9.73 -3.33
N ILE A 31 -12.91 10.38 -3.05
CA ILE A 31 -11.65 10.15 -3.77
C ILE A 31 -11.16 8.72 -3.53
N ASN A 32 -11.13 8.27 -2.27
CA ASN A 32 -10.71 6.91 -1.94
C ASN A 32 -11.63 5.85 -2.56
N GLY A 33 -12.94 6.10 -2.58
CA GLY A 33 -13.91 5.24 -3.25
C GLY A 33 -13.60 5.12 -4.74
N TRP A 34 -13.41 6.25 -5.44
CA TRP A 34 -13.02 6.22 -6.85
C TRP A 34 -11.68 5.51 -7.07
N ILE A 35 -10.68 5.74 -6.21
CA ILE A 35 -9.37 5.08 -6.35
C ILE A 35 -9.52 3.57 -6.21
N ILE A 36 -10.15 3.09 -5.15
CA ILE A 36 -10.26 1.66 -4.84
C ILE A 36 -11.13 0.92 -5.86
N TYR A 37 -12.25 1.51 -6.27
CA TYR A 37 -13.22 0.82 -7.13
C TYR A 37 -13.01 1.03 -8.63
N VAL A 38 -12.30 2.08 -9.03
CA VAL A 38 -12.13 2.42 -10.47
C VAL A 38 -10.65 2.48 -10.83
N ALA A 39 -9.87 3.33 -10.17
CA ALA A 39 -8.50 3.61 -10.59
C ALA A 39 -7.57 2.40 -10.43
N LEU A 40 -7.62 1.71 -9.28
CA LEU A 40 -6.77 0.54 -9.03
C LEU A 40 -7.14 -0.65 -9.93
N PRO A 41 -8.43 -1.03 -10.11
CA PRO A 41 -8.80 -2.06 -11.07
C PRO A 41 -8.37 -1.72 -12.50
N ALA A 42 -8.55 -0.47 -12.93
CA ALA A 42 -8.10 -0.03 -14.26
C ALA A 42 -6.58 -0.08 -14.40
N ALA A 43 -5.83 0.34 -13.38
CA ALA A 43 -4.37 0.26 -13.37
C ALA A 43 -3.89 -1.20 -13.43
N THR A 44 -4.51 -2.11 -12.68
CA THR A 44 -4.22 -3.53 -12.75
C THR A 44 -4.48 -4.07 -14.15
N LEU A 45 -5.64 -3.79 -14.75
CA LEU A 45 -5.94 -4.22 -16.13
C LEU A 45 -5.00 -3.59 -17.18
N LYS A 46 -4.45 -2.41 -16.91
CA LYS A 46 -3.47 -1.76 -17.79
C LYS A 46 -2.09 -2.42 -17.69
N TYR A 47 -1.61 -2.68 -16.48
CA TYR A 47 -0.21 -3.06 -16.25
C TYR A 47 0.02 -4.56 -16.15
N LEU A 48 -0.91 -5.33 -15.55
CA LEU A 48 -0.74 -6.76 -15.36
C LEU A 48 -0.61 -7.55 -16.68
N PRO A 49 -1.38 -7.24 -17.75
CA PRO A 49 -1.23 -7.95 -19.03
C PRO A 49 0.11 -7.70 -19.73
N THR A 50 0.82 -6.64 -19.36
CA THR A 50 2.13 -6.29 -19.96
C THR A 50 3.32 -6.99 -19.28
N ILE A 51 3.06 -7.83 -18.28
CA ILE A 51 4.09 -8.54 -17.54
C ILE A 51 4.79 -9.56 -18.45
N VAL A 52 6.12 -9.49 -18.45
CA VAL A 52 6.97 -10.55 -19.02
C VAL A 52 7.27 -11.56 -17.91
N TRP A 53 6.76 -12.78 -18.07
CA TRP A 53 6.99 -13.86 -17.12
C TRP A 53 8.48 -14.22 -17.05
N SER A 54 9.04 -14.15 -15.85
CA SER A 54 10.44 -14.46 -15.57
C SER A 54 10.62 -14.88 -14.12
N THR A 55 11.75 -15.52 -13.82
CA THR A 55 12.13 -15.87 -12.44
C THR A 55 12.31 -14.65 -11.55
N ASP A 56 12.57 -13.48 -12.13
CA ASP A 56 12.73 -12.23 -11.39
C ASP A 56 11.43 -11.79 -10.70
N LEU A 57 10.26 -12.26 -11.17
CA LEU A 57 8.97 -12.01 -10.54
C LEU A 57 8.76 -12.74 -9.22
N ILE A 58 9.60 -13.73 -8.88
CA ILE A 58 9.51 -14.45 -7.61
C ILE A 58 9.68 -13.47 -6.42
N ILE A 59 10.61 -12.52 -6.54
CA ILE A 59 10.86 -11.52 -5.51
C ILE A 59 9.62 -10.64 -5.24
N PRO A 60 9.06 -9.91 -6.23
CA PRO A 60 7.88 -9.09 -6.01
C PRO A 60 6.64 -9.89 -5.60
N LEU A 61 6.56 -11.18 -5.95
CA LEU A 61 5.48 -12.07 -5.52
C LEU A 61 5.55 -12.42 -4.03
N ILE A 62 6.72 -12.77 -3.52
CA ILE A 62 6.89 -13.29 -2.15
C ILE A 62 7.11 -12.15 -1.14
N THR A 63 7.60 -10.99 -1.58
CA THR A 63 7.91 -9.86 -0.68
C THR A 63 6.75 -9.46 0.24
N PRO A 64 5.49 -9.28 -0.24
CA PRO A 64 4.38 -8.95 0.66
C PRO A 64 4.13 -9.99 1.75
N LEU A 65 4.31 -11.28 1.44
CA LEU A 65 4.17 -12.36 2.42
C LEU A 65 5.30 -12.32 3.46
N ILE A 66 6.53 -12.04 3.04
CA ILE A 66 7.66 -11.86 3.96
C ILE A 66 7.40 -10.67 4.89
N CYS A 67 6.96 -9.53 4.35
CA CYS A 67 6.59 -8.36 5.14
C CYS A 67 5.48 -8.68 6.14
N TRP A 68 4.47 -9.44 5.73
CA TRP A 68 3.37 -9.86 6.58
C TRP A 68 3.82 -10.75 7.74
N ILE A 69 4.66 -11.75 7.48
CA ILE A 69 5.24 -12.64 8.50
C ILE A 69 6.17 -11.84 9.42
N GLY A 70 7.00 -10.95 8.86
CA GLY A 70 7.87 -10.07 9.65
C GLY A 70 7.07 -9.16 10.59
N ALA A 71 5.97 -8.59 10.10
CA ALA A 71 5.07 -7.77 10.90
C ALA A 71 4.35 -8.60 11.98
N TRP A 72 3.98 -9.85 11.70
CA TRP A 72 3.43 -10.76 12.71
C TRP A 72 4.44 -10.99 13.84
N LEU A 73 5.66 -11.39 13.51
CA LEU A 73 6.72 -11.63 14.49
C LEU A 73 7.00 -10.37 15.32
N LEU A 74 7.05 -9.21 14.67
CA LEU A 74 7.24 -7.94 15.34
C LEU A 74 6.04 -7.61 16.26
N ALA A 75 4.81 -7.87 15.84
CA ALA A 75 3.63 -7.72 16.69
C ALA A 75 3.65 -8.67 17.89
N GLU A 76 4.08 -9.93 17.73
CA GLU A 76 4.25 -10.88 18.85
C GLU A 76 5.25 -10.38 19.90
N LEU A 77 6.40 -9.87 19.45
CA LEU A 77 7.46 -9.38 20.33
C LEU A 77 7.05 -8.09 21.05
N VAL A 78 6.51 -7.12 20.31
CA VAL A 78 6.13 -5.80 20.84
C VAL A 78 4.89 -5.90 21.73
N SER A 79 3.88 -6.70 21.34
CA SER A 79 2.65 -6.84 22.14
C SER A 79 2.92 -7.37 23.54
N LYS A 80 3.88 -8.29 23.71
CA LYS A 80 4.31 -8.78 25.03
C LYS A 80 4.98 -7.69 25.85
N ARG A 81 5.81 -6.85 25.23
CA ARG A 81 6.56 -5.79 25.93
C ARG A 81 5.66 -4.65 26.40
N PHE A 82 4.63 -4.31 25.61
CA PHE A 82 3.73 -3.19 25.85
C PHE A 82 2.33 -3.61 26.32
N HIS A 83 2.10 -4.90 26.59
CA HIS A 83 0.83 -5.45 27.07
C HIS A 83 -0.37 -5.08 26.17
N PHE A 84 -0.21 -5.19 24.86
CA PHE A 84 -1.31 -4.93 23.93
C PHE A 84 -2.45 -5.93 24.13
N ASP A 85 -3.68 -5.44 24.12
CA ASP A 85 -4.86 -6.29 23.99
C ASP A 85 -4.93 -6.90 22.58
N ARG A 86 -5.80 -7.90 22.40
CA ARG A 86 -5.91 -8.63 21.12
C ARG A 86 -6.20 -7.69 19.95
N LYS A 87 -7.06 -6.69 20.14
CA LYS A 87 -7.44 -5.74 19.08
C LYS A 87 -6.28 -4.82 18.71
N THR A 88 -5.54 -4.28 19.68
CA THR A 88 -4.37 -3.43 19.40
C THR A 88 -3.27 -4.21 18.72
N LYS A 89 -3.01 -5.45 19.15
CA LYS A 89 -2.02 -6.33 18.50
C LYS A 89 -2.40 -6.64 17.04
N ALA A 90 -3.67 -6.97 16.79
CA ALA A 90 -4.20 -7.20 15.44
C ALA A 90 -4.05 -5.96 14.55
N ALA A 91 -4.47 -4.80 15.04
CA ALA A 91 -4.33 -3.53 14.32
C ALA A 91 -2.86 -3.20 14.02
N PHE A 92 -1.97 -3.40 15.01
CA PHE A 92 -0.55 -3.17 14.87
C PHE A 92 0.10 -4.09 13.81
N TRP A 93 -0.26 -5.37 13.81
CA TRP A 93 0.19 -6.31 12.78
C TRP A 93 -0.26 -5.86 11.39
N ILE A 94 -1.55 -5.57 11.20
CA ILE A 94 -2.11 -5.14 9.91
C ILE A 94 -1.44 -3.87 9.40
N VAL A 95 -1.33 -2.84 10.25
CA VAL A 95 -0.74 -1.55 9.87
C VAL A 95 0.75 -1.67 9.54
N THR A 96 1.47 -2.58 10.20
CA THR A 96 2.91 -2.78 9.94
C THR A 96 3.16 -3.70 8.74
N GLY A 97 2.29 -4.69 8.51
CA GLY A 97 2.44 -5.69 7.47
C GLY A 97 1.95 -5.25 6.10
N LEU A 98 1.02 -4.29 6.05
CA LEU A 98 0.50 -3.73 4.80
C LEU A 98 1.16 -2.40 4.49
N GLY A 99 2.03 -2.40 3.49
CA GLY A 99 2.58 -1.17 2.92
C GLY A 99 1.56 -0.45 2.05
N ASN A 100 1.78 0.84 1.83
CA ASN A 100 1.00 1.61 0.87
C ASN A 100 1.56 1.45 -0.56
N THR A 101 1.45 0.25 -1.11
CA THR A 101 2.00 -0.15 -2.42
C THR A 101 1.32 0.57 -3.59
N SER A 102 0.01 0.77 -3.49
CA SER A 102 -0.80 1.45 -4.50
C SER A 102 -0.66 2.98 -4.47
N PHE A 103 -0.99 3.63 -3.36
CA PHE A 103 -1.12 5.09 -3.34
C PHE A 103 0.23 5.80 -3.25
N ILE A 104 1.21 5.20 -2.56
CA ILE A 104 2.57 5.75 -2.44
C ILE A 104 3.55 4.98 -3.32
N GLY A 105 3.45 3.66 -3.36
CA GLY A 105 4.39 2.81 -4.10
C GLY A 105 4.41 3.09 -5.60
N PHE A 106 3.24 3.19 -6.27
CA PHE A 106 3.22 3.44 -7.73
C PHE A 106 3.85 4.80 -8.10
N PRO A 107 3.51 5.93 -7.45
CA PRO A 107 4.21 7.19 -7.68
C PRO A 107 5.72 7.10 -7.43
N LEU A 108 6.15 6.41 -6.37
CA LEU A 108 7.57 6.24 -6.07
C LEU A 108 8.29 5.40 -7.13
N ILE A 109 7.71 4.28 -7.57
CA ILE A 109 8.29 3.44 -8.62
C ILE A 109 8.38 4.22 -9.93
N SER A 110 7.33 4.94 -10.31
CA SER A 110 7.35 5.82 -11.49
C SER A 110 8.43 6.91 -11.35
N ALA A 111 8.63 7.47 -10.16
CA ALA A 111 9.62 8.51 -9.92
C ALA A 111 11.08 8.01 -9.87
N TYR A 112 11.33 6.83 -9.28
CA TYR A 112 12.67 6.24 -9.14
C TYR A 112 13.11 5.46 -10.38
N TYR A 113 12.22 4.64 -10.93
CA TYR A 113 12.56 3.63 -11.93
C TYR A 113 11.86 3.89 -13.28
N GLY A 114 10.80 4.70 -13.29
CA GLY A 114 10.02 5.03 -14.48
C GLY A 114 8.79 4.12 -14.66
N GLU A 115 7.87 4.56 -15.50
CA GLU A 115 6.56 3.91 -15.68
C GLU A 115 6.63 2.46 -16.17
N LYS A 116 7.70 2.10 -16.88
CA LYS A 116 7.90 0.73 -17.39
C LYS A 116 7.98 -0.34 -16.28
N TYR A 117 8.26 0.05 -15.04
CA TYR A 117 8.30 -0.86 -13.89
C TYR A 117 7.00 -0.89 -13.08
N LEU A 118 5.96 -0.16 -13.52
CA LEU A 118 4.66 -0.20 -12.86
C LEU A 118 3.98 -1.57 -12.99
N SER A 119 4.30 -2.36 -14.01
CA SER A 119 3.86 -3.76 -14.11
C SER A 119 4.40 -4.63 -12.97
N ILE A 120 5.68 -4.46 -12.60
CA ILE A 120 6.27 -5.15 -11.45
C ILE A 120 5.65 -4.65 -10.14
N ALA A 121 5.49 -3.34 -10.00
CA ALA A 121 4.83 -2.76 -8.83
C ALA A 121 3.39 -3.28 -8.65
N ALA A 122 2.65 -3.43 -9.76
CA ALA A 122 1.31 -3.98 -9.76
C ALA A 122 1.30 -5.44 -9.27
N VAL A 123 2.29 -6.28 -9.64
CA VAL A 123 2.41 -7.65 -9.08
C VAL A 123 2.53 -7.63 -7.57
N THR A 124 3.45 -6.83 -7.02
CA THR A 124 3.64 -6.71 -5.58
C THR A 124 2.39 -6.19 -4.88
N ASP A 125 1.72 -5.21 -5.48
CA ASP A 125 0.48 -4.66 -4.96
C ASP A 125 -0.65 -5.70 -4.91
N GLN A 126 -0.87 -6.43 -6.00
CA GLN A 126 -1.87 -7.50 -6.03
C GLN A 126 -1.56 -8.60 -5.02
N MET A 127 -0.29 -8.96 -4.84
CA MET A 127 0.10 -9.92 -3.81
C MET A 127 -0.09 -9.39 -2.38
N SER A 128 0.02 -8.08 -2.15
CA SER A 128 -0.31 -7.47 -0.87
C SER A 128 -1.81 -7.59 -0.55
N PHE A 129 -2.69 -7.28 -1.52
CA PHE A 129 -4.13 -7.47 -1.37
C PHE A 129 -4.52 -8.95 -1.22
N PHE A 130 -3.87 -9.85 -1.96
CA PHE A 130 -4.07 -11.30 -1.80
C PHE A 130 -3.71 -11.77 -0.39
N THR A 131 -2.53 -11.36 0.10
CA THR A 131 -2.08 -11.67 1.47
C THR A 131 -3.08 -11.14 2.50
N LEU A 132 -3.56 -9.90 2.32
CA LEU A 132 -4.61 -9.34 3.17
C LEU A 132 -5.88 -10.19 3.13
N ALA A 133 -6.40 -10.50 1.95
CA ALA A 133 -7.67 -11.23 1.79
C ALA A 133 -7.64 -12.62 2.42
N VAL A 134 -6.50 -13.33 2.31
CA VAL A 134 -6.34 -14.68 2.86
C VAL A 134 -6.14 -14.65 4.38
N PHE A 135 -5.30 -13.75 4.88
CA PHE A 135 -4.88 -13.78 6.28
C PHE A 135 -5.67 -12.85 7.20
N ALA A 136 -6.39 -11.84 6.69
CA ALA A 136 -7.17 -10.91 7.53
C ALA A 136 -8.15 -11.61 8.46
N SER A 137 -8.81 -12.67 7.98
CA SER A 137 -9.78 -13.46 8.74
C SER A 137 -9.16 -14.21 9.91
N ILE A 138 -7.86 -14.49 9.87
CA ILE A 138 -7.11 -15.16 10.95
C ILE A 138 -6.70 -14.13 12.03
N VAL A 139 -6.51 -12.87 11.64
CA VAL A 139 -6.05 -11.79 12.53
C VAL A 139 -7.18 -11.22 13.39
N LEU A 140 -8.41 -11.16 12.84
CA LEU A 140 -9.61 -10.65 13.52
C LEU A 140 -10.24 -11.74 14.41
#